data_AF-A0AAE9MU72-F1
#
_entry.id   AF-A0AAE9MU72-F1
#
_cell.length_a   1.000
_cell.length_b   1.000
_cell.length_c   1.000
_cell.angle_alpha   90.00
_cell.angle_beta   90.00
_cell.angle_gamma   90.00
#
_symmetry.space_group_name_H-M   'P 1'
#
loop_
_entity.id
_entity.type
_entity.pdbx_description
1 polymer ?
#
loop_
_entity_poly.entity_id
_entity_poly.type
_entity_poly.pdbx_seq_one_letter_code
_entity_poly.pdbx_strand_id
1 'polypeptide(L)'
;MLHNIVFQDNLFQITRMLDVIKDGLNLDLSEIIFADKMVRDILFFDAALQKLFSQIEPQSHLSDYIDTMNCLYFCIKKYMNILNLILTEKLCPESVFSTEKARLEGIYKKHQDFLGKINIDISDTNFENETYNIVSQNELSELLNLG
;
A
#
# COMPACT_ATOMS: atom_id res chain seq x y z
N MET A 1 20.21 8.60 -13.50
CA MET A 1 19.37 7.81 -14.43
C MET A 1 17.99 7.74 -13.79
N LEU A 2 17.08 8.65 -14.15
CA LEU A 2 15.69 8.59 -13.70
C LEU A 2 15.09 7.32 -14.32
N HIS A 3 15.08 6.21 -13.59
CA HIS A 3 14.06 5.20 -13.89
C HIS A 3 12.74 5.89 -13.57
N ASN A 4 11.96 6.22 -14.59
CA ASN A 4 10.53 6.51 -14.43
C ASN A 4 9.91 5.24 -13.85
N ILE A 5 9.97 5.08 -12.53
CA ILE A 5 9.19 4.07 -11.83
C ILE A 5 7.76 4.55 -11.99
N VAL A 6 7.01 3.88 -12.87
CA VAL A 6 5.58 4.14 -13.01
C VAL A 6 4.90 3.47 -11.82
N PHE A 7 4.85 4.17 -10.69
CA PHE A 7 4.32 3.65 -9.43
C PHE A 7 2.88 3.14 -9.60
N GLN A 8 2.06 3.88 -10.34
CA GLN A 8 0.67 3.53 -10.61
C GLN A 8 0.55 2.18 -11.34
N ASP A 9 1.37 1.91 -12.35
CA ASP A 9 1.37 0.64 -13.08
C ASP A 9 1.77 -0.53 -12.15
N ASN A 10 2.82 -0.33 -11.35
CA ASN A 10 3.26 -1.35 -10.39
C ASN A 10 2.17 -1.66 -9.36
N LEU A 11 1.54 -0.62 -8.80
CA LEU A 11 0.44 -0.74 -7.85
C LEU A 11 -0.78 -1.42 -8.48
N PHE A 12 -1.10 -1.10 -9.73
CA PHE A 12 -2.16 -1.75 -10.48
C PHE A 12 -1.89 -3.25 -10.66
N GLN A 13 -0.68 -3.62 -11.11
CA GLN A 13 -0.33 -5.03 -11.32
C GLN A 13 -0.34 -5.81 -10.02
N ILE A 14 0.23 -5.26 -8.93
CA ILE A 14 0.19 -5.90 -7.61
C ILE A 14 -1.25 -6.08 -7.15
N THR A 15 -2.08 -5.04 -7.28
CA THR A 15 -3.50 -5.09 -6.90
C THR A 15 -4.24 -6.23 -7.61
N ARG A 16 -3.96 -6.47 -8.89
CA ARG A 16 -4.53 -7.60 -9.65
C ARG A 16 -3.99 -8.94 -9.18
N MET A 17 -2.70 -9.04 -8.89
CA MET A 17 -2.13 -10.28 -8.36
C MET A 17 -2.72 -10.63 -7.00
N LEU A 18 -3.02 -9.63 -6.15
CA LEU A 18 -3.71 -9.82 -4.88
C LEU A 18 -5.12 -10.39 -5.06
N ASP A 19 -5.86 -10.01 -6.12
CA ASP A 19 -7.14 -10.67 -6.44
C ASP A 19 -6.95 -12.16 -6.71
N VAL A 20 -5.95 -12.51 -7.52
CA VAL A 20 -5.64 -13.92 -7.84
C VAL A 20 -5.27 -14.71 -6.59
N ILE A 21 -4.52 -14.11 -5.65
CA ILE A 21 -4.21 -14.74 -4.36
C ILE A 21 -5.48 -14.96 -3.55
N LYS A 22 -6.33 -13.94 -3.44
CA LYS A 22 -7.59 -14.04 -2.71
C LYS A 22 -8.49 -15.14 -3.27
N ASP A 23 -8.67 -15.17 -4.59
CA ASP A 23 -9.46 -16.19 -5.27
C ASP A 23 -8.84 -17.57 -5.07
N GLY A 24 -7.52 -17.65 -5.15
CA GLY A 24 -6.75 -18.85 -4.84
C GLY A 24 -7.03 -19.39 -3.44
N LEU A 25 -7.03 -18.54 -2.41
CA LEU A 25 -7.28 -18.96 -1.02
C LEU A 25 -8.68 -19.56 -0.79
N ASN A 26 -9.61 -19.35 -1.72
CA ASN A 26 -10.95 -19.94 -1.69
C ASN A 26 -11.03 -21.29 -2.41
N LEU A 27 -9.96 -21.72 -3.10
CA LEU A 27 -9.95 -23.00 -3.79
C LEU A 27 -9.79 -24.15 -2.80
N ASP A 28 -10.53 -25.23 -3.04
CA ASP A 28 -10.41 -26.51 -2.32
C ASP A 28 -9.32 -27.38 -2.98
N LEU A 29 -8.07 -26.94 -2.84
CA LEU A 29 -6.89 -27.63 -3.36
C LEU A 29 -6.08 -28.26 -2.23
N SER A 30 -5.30 -29.30 -2.54
CA SER A 30 -4.38 -29.92 -1.57
C SER A 30 -3.48 -28.86 -0.92
N GLU A 31 -3.59 -28.75 0.41
CA GLU A 31 -2.81 -27.79 1.22
C GLU A 31 -1.30 -27.92 0.98
N ILE A 32 -0.81 -29.13 0.71
CA ILE A 32 0.61 -29.44 0.55
C ILE A 32 1.22 -28.69 -0.65
N ILE A 33 0.51 -28.61 -1.78
CA ILE A 33 1.02 -27.96 -3.00
C ILE A 33 0.76 -26.44 -2.94
N PHE A 34 -0.34 -26.06 -2.29
CA PHE A 34 -0.89 -24.72 -2.39
C PHE A 34 -0.40 -23.77 -1.30
N ALA A 35 -0.30 -24.23 -0.06
CA ALA A 35 -0.02 -23.39 1.09
C ALA A 35 1.41 -22.81 1.05
N ASP A 36 2.40 -23.60 0.65
CA ASP A 36 3.80 -23.16 0.56
C ASP A 36 4.01 -22.09 -0.53
N LYS A 37 3.33 -22.25 -1.68
CA LYS A 37 3.26 -21.20 -2.70
C LYS A 37 2.60 -19.94 -2.14
N MET A 38 1.47 -20.08 -1.46
CA MET A 38 0.74 -18.94 -0.91
C MET A 38 1.55 -18.17 0.12
N VAL A 39 2.25 -18.85 1.02
CA VAL A 39 3.18 -18.22 1.96
C VAL A 39 4.25 -17.42 1.21
N ARG A 40 4.90 -18.01 0.20
CA ARG A 40 5.91 -17.28 -0.60
C ARG A 40 5.32 -16.04 -1.27
N ASP A 41 4.13 -16.15 -1.86
CA ASP A 41 3.47 -15.01 -2.51
C ASP A 41 3.14 -13.91 -1.50
N ILE A 42 2.62 -14.24 -0.32
CA ILE A 42 2.33 -13.29 0.75
C ILE A 42 3.59 -12.54 1.20
N LEU A 43 4.71 -13.27 1.35
CA LEU A 43 6.00 -12.68 1.74
C LEU A 43 6.61 -11.83 0.62
N PHE A 44 6.40 -12.21 -0.64
CA PHE A 44 6.75 -11.39 -1.78
C PHE A 44 5.99 -10.05 -1.75
N PHE A 45 4.66 -10.08 -1.54
CA PHE A 45 3.87 -8.85 -1.47
C PHE A 45 4.22 -7.99 -0.27
N ASP A 46 4.56 -8.59 0.88
CA ASP A 46 5.12 -7.85 2.02
C ASP A 46 6.35 -7.04 1.60
N ALA A 47 7.33 -7.67 0.97
CA ALA A 47 8.57 -7.02 0.55
C ALA A 47 8.32 -5.97 -0.55
N ALA A 48 7.46 -6.27 -1.52
CA ALA A 48 7.13 -5.37 -2.62
C ALA A 48 6.45 -4.09 -2.13
N LEU A 49 5.45 -4.21 -1.24
CA LEU A 49 4.73 -3.07 -0.69
C LEU A 49 5.61 -2.21 0.23
N GLN A 50 6.48 -2.82 1.03
CA GLN A 50 7.47 -2.07 1.82
C GLN A 50 8.41 -1.25 0.93
N LYS A 51 8.88 -1.85 -0.17
CA LYS A 51 9.75 -1.17 -1.12
C LYS A 51 9.03 -0.04 -1.85
N LEU A 52 7.77 -0.24 -2.25
CA LEU A 52 6.99 0.81 -2.89
C LEU A 52 6.72 1.95 -1.93
N PHE A 53 6.33 1.66 -0.68
CA PHE A 53 6.12 2.69 0.34
C PHE A 53 7.38 3.53 0.55
N SER A 54 8.55 2.91 0.77
CA SER A 54 9.80 3.67 0.99
C SER A 54 10.29 4.45 -0.23
N GLN A 55 9.82 4.11 -1.43
CA GLN A 55 10.12 4.86 -2.65
C GLN A 55 9.14 6.00 -2.92
N ILE A 56 7.86 5.84 -2.54
CA ILE A 56 6.79 6.81 -2.78
C ILE A 56 6.76 7.87 -1.68
N GLU A 57 6.83 7.48 -0.39
CA GLU A 57 6.76 8.37 0.79
C GLU A 57 7.62 9.66 0.67
N PRO A 58 8.91 9.62 0.25
CA PRO A 58 9.72 10.83 0.16
C PRO A 58 9.42 11.72 -1.06
N GLN A 59 8.45 11.37 -1.91
CA GLN A 59 8.21 12.02 -3.21
C GLN A 59 7.01 12.98 -3.19
N SER A 60 6.75 13.66 -2.07
CA SER A 60 5.61 14.60 -1.92
C SER A 60 5.58 15.75 -2.94
N HIS A 61 6.72 16.05 -3.56
CA HIS A 61 6.87 17.06 -4.60
C HIS A 61 6.33 16.63 -5.98
N LEU A 62 6.01 15.35 -6.19
CA LEU A 62 5.45 14.88 -7.46
C LEU A 62 3.99 15.32 -7.60
N SER A 63 3.61 15.76 -8.80
CA SER A 63 2.24 16.25 -9.05
C SER A 63 1.16 15.20 -8.85
N ASP A 64 1.49 13.92 -9.03
CA ASP A 64 0.61 12.77 -8.85
C ASP A 64 0.83 12.04 -7.51
N TYR A 65 1.51 12.68 -6.55
CA TYR A 65 1.84 12.08 -5.26
C TYR A 65 0.60 11.62 -4.50
N ILE A 66 -0.40 12.49 -4.35
CA ILE A 66 -1.65 12.17 -3.64
C ILE A 66 -2.37 10.99 -4.28
N ASP A 67 -2.48 10.97 -5.61
CA ASP A 67 -3.12 9.87 -6.34
C ASP A 67 -2.34 8.57 -6.16
N THR A 68 -1.02 8.63 -6.25
CA THR A 68 -0.13 7.48 -6.05
C THR A 68 -0.22 6.93 -4.62
N MET A 69 -0.26 7.81 -3.61
CA MET A 69 -0.44 7.45 -2.19
C MET A 69 -1.82 6.82 -1.93
N ASN A 70 -2.88 7.33 -2.56
CA ASN A 70 -4.21 6.71 -2.50
C ASN A 70 -4.23 5.32 -3.15
N CYS A 71 -3.58 5.14 -4.30
CA CYS A 71 -3.43 3.83 -4.92
C CYS A 71 -2.65 2.86 -4.01
N LEU A 72 -1.58 3.31 -3.36
CA LEU A 72 -0.80 2.52 -2.41
C LEU A 72 -1.64 2.14 -1.20
N TYR A 73 -2.39 3.09 -0.62
CA TYR A 73 -3.32 2.85 0.48
C TYR A 73 -4.31 1.73 0.13
N PHE A 74 -4.96 1.81 -1.03
CA PHE A 74 -5.91 0.81 -1.48
C PHE A 74 -5.25 -0.57 -1.63
N CYS A 75 -4.05 -0.61 -2.23
CA CYS A 75 -3.30 -1.83 -2.42
C CYS A 75 -2.93 -2.50 -1.08
N ILE A 76 -2.43 -1.72 -0.11
CA ILE A 76 -2.08 -2.22 1.23
C ILE A 76 -3.34 -2.71 1.96
N LYS A 77 -4.46 -1.98 1.90
CA LYS A 77 -5.72 -2.39 2.52
C LYS A 77 -6.21 -3.74 1.98
N LYS A 78 -6.08 -3.95 0.67
CA LYS A 78 -6.42 -5.20 0.02
C LYS A 78 -5.52 -6.35 0.46
N TYR A 79 -4.21 -6.11 0.56
CA TYR A 79 -3.26 -7.07 1.10
C TYR A 79 -3.56 -7.44 2.56
N MET A 80 -3.89 -6.45 3.40
CA MET A 80 -4.29 -6.69 4.79
C MET A 80 -5.56 -7.52 4.91
N ASN A 81 -6.54 -7.35 4.01
CA ASN A 81 -7.73 -8.21 3.99
C ASN A 81 -7.38 -9.67 3.72
N ILE A 82 -6.39 -9.94 2.85
CA ILE A 82 -5.89 -11.29 2.58
C ILE A 82 -5.21 -11.87 3.82
N LEU A 83 -4.34 -11.09 4.48
CA LEU A 83 -3.71 -11.50 5.72
C LEU A 83 -4.75 -11.83 6.80
N ASN A 84 -5.78 -10.99 6.92
CA ASN A 84 -6.85 -11.21 7.89
C ASN A 84 -7.59 -12.52 7.60
N LEU A 85 -7.98 -12.77 6.34
CA LEU A 85 -8.61 -14.04 5.93
C LEU A 85 -7.77 -15.25 6.35
N ILE A 86 -6.45 -15.19 6.15
CA ILE A 86 -5.55 -16.28 6.54
C ILE A 86 -5.53 -16.46 8.06
N LEU A 87 -5.35 -15.35 8.79
CA LEU A 87 -5.25 -15.34 10.25
C LEU A 87 -6.57 -15.70 10.94
N THR A 88 -7.73 -15.57 10.29
CA THR A 88 -9.03 -15.87 10.90
C THR A 88 -9.62 -17.20 10.42
N GLU A 89 -9.49 -17.53 9.13
CA GLU A 89 -10.25 -18.62 8.51
C GLU A 89 -9.37 -19.79 8.04
N LYS A 90 -8.08 -19.57 7.79
CA LYS A 90 -7.19 -20.58 7.18
C LYS A 90 -6.13 -21.12 8.14
N LEU A 91 -6.09 -20.64 9.38
CA LEU A 91 -5.24 -21.21 10.43
C LEU A 91 -5.82 -22.53 10.93
N CYS A 92 -5.40 -23.63 10.33
CA CYS A 92 -5.58 -24.98 10.88
C CYS A 92 -4.29 -25.40 11.62
N PRO A 93 -4.34 -26.11 12.77
CA PRO A 93 -3.15 -26.53 13.52
C PRO A 93 -2.10 -27.29 12.69
N GLU A 94 -2.54 -27.98 11.65
CA GLU A 94 -1.71 -28.78 10.73
C GLU A 94 -1.29 -28.01 9.47
N SER A 95 -1.79 -26.78 9.28
CA SER A 95 -1.50 -25.96 8.10
C SER A 95 -0.12 -25.30 8.16
N VAL A 96 0.49 -25.11 6.99
CA VAL A 96 1.75 -24.35 6.82
C VAL A 96 1.62 -22.91 7.34
N PHE A 97 0.41 -22.33 7.34
CA PHE A 97 0.19 -20.99 7.88
C PHE A 97 0.38 -20.91 9.40
N SER A 98 0.19 -22.02 10.12
CA SER A 98 0.36 -22.05 11.57
C SER A 98 1.81 -21.85 12.00
N THR A 99 2.79 -22.34 11.21
CA THR A 99 4.21 -22.11 11.51
C THR A 99 4.63 -20.66 11.27
N GLU A 100 3.96 -19.96 10.35
CA GLU A 100 4.23 -18.56 10.02
C GLU A 100 3.33 -17.57 10.77
N LYS A 101 2.40 -18.03 11.62
CA LYS A 101 1.38 -17.18 12.26
C LYS A 101 1.95 -15.92 12.90
N ALA A 102 2.94 -16.07 13.78
CA ALA A 102 3.55 -14.94 14.49
C ALA A 102 4.19 -13.93 13.53
N ARG A 103 4.77 -14.41 12.43
CA ARG A 103 5.34 -13.57 11.38
C ARG A 103 4.24 -12.84 10.62
N LEU A 104 3.15 -13.52 10.26
CA LEU A 104 2.01 -12.92 9.56
C LEU A 104 1.32 -11.84 10.42
N GLU A 105 1.18 -12.05 11.73
CA GLU A 105 0.68 -11.04 12.66
C GLU A 105 1.62 -9.81 12.73
N GLY A 106 2.93 -10.04 12.73
CA GLY A 106 3.92 -8.96 12.68
C GLY A 106 3.85 -8.17 11.38
N ILE A 107 3.68 -8.85 10.24
CA ILE A 107 3.47 -8.21 8.94
C ILE A 107 2.17 -7.39 8.96
N TYR A 108 1.07 -7.96 9.46
CA TYR A 108 -0.21 -7.25 9.53
C TYR A 108 -0.09 -5.91 10.30
N LYS A 109 0.54 -5.93 11.47
CA LYS A 109 0.77 -4.71 12.28
C LYS A 109 1.62 -3.68 11.53
N LYS A 110 2.71 -4.12 10.90
CA LYS A 110 3.58 -3.23 10.11
C LYS A 110 2.82 -2.53 8.97
N HIS A 111 1.96 -3.27 8.25
CA HIS A 111 1.14 -2.67 7.17
C HIS A 111 0.04 -1.76 7.72
N GLN A 112 -0.48 -2.05 8.92
CA GLN A 112 -1.37 -1.12 9.63
C GLN A 112 -0.68 0.21 9.93
N ASP A 113 0.58 0.17 10.38
CA ASP A 113 1.37 1.38 10.62
C ASP A 113 1.61 2.17 9.33
N PHE A 114 1.85 1.50 8.20
CA PHE A 114 1.94 2.16 6.89
C PHE A 114 0.66 2.88 6.50
N LEU A 115 -0.51 2.27 6.69
CA LEU A 115 -1.79 2.96 6.43
C LEU A 115 -1.94 4.21 7.30
N GLY A 116 -1.49 4.15 8.55
CA GLY A 116 -1.47 5.30 9.46
C GLY A 116 -0.61 6.44 8.92
N LYS A 117 0.61 6.14 8.47
CA LYS A 117 1.53 7.12 7.88
C LYS A 117 0.98 7.71 6.59
N ILE A 118 0.49 6.89 5.67
CA ILE A 118 -0.07 7.37 4.39
C ILE A 118 -1.19 8.39 4.62
N ASN A 119 -2.07 8.16 5.61
CA ASN A 119 -3.12 9.11 5.94
C ASN A 119 -2.59 10.44 6.47
N ILE A 120 -1.53 10.41 7.27
CA ILE A 120 -0.85 11.62 7.76
C ILE A 120 -0.24 12.37 6.57
N ASP A 121 0.54 11.69 5.73
CA ASP A 121 1.24 12.30 4.59
C ASP A 121 0.28 12.95 3.59
N ILE A 122 -0.85 12.29 3.30
CA ILE A 122 -1.91 12.83 2.43
C ILE A 122 -2.52 14.09 3.05
N SER A 123 -2.78 14.08 4.35
CA SER A 123 -3.39 15.22 5.06
C SER A 123 -2.46 16.42 5.10
N ASP A 124 -1.18 16.20 5.42
CA ASP A 124 -0.16 17.25 5.49
C ASP A 124 0.08 17.89 4.12
N THR A 125 0.19 17.07 3.07
CA THR A 125 0.38 17.56 1.70
C THR A 125 -0.81 18.39 1.20
N ASN A 126 -2.04 17.99 1.53
CA ASN A 126 -3.23 18.77 1.19
C ASN A 126 -3.24 20.14 1.89
N PHE A 127 -2.87 20.18 3.17
CA PHE A 127 -2.78 21.41 3.95
C PHE A 127 -1.71 22.38 3.39
N GLU A 128 -0.55 21.86 2.98
CA GLU A 128 0.51 22.65 2.34
C GLU A 128 0.05 23.26 1.02
N ASN A 129 -0.65 22.47 0.19
CA ASN A 129 -1.20 22.93 -1.09
C ASN A 129 -2.26 24.03 -0.90
N GLU A 130 -3.15 23.90 0.07
CA GLU A 130 -4.14 24.93 0.42
C GLU A 130 -3.46 26.23 0.87
N THR A 131 -2.48 26.12 1.75
CA THR A 131 -1.71 27.27 2.26
C THR A 131 -0.98 27.99 1.13
N TYR A 132 -0.31 27.25 0.24
CA TYR A 132 0.39 27.81 -0.92
C TYR A 132 -0.58 28.57 -1.84
N ASN A 133 -1.76 28.01 -2.11
CA ASN A 133 -2.77 28.64 -2.96
C ASN A 133 -3.28 29.96 -2.36
N ILE A 134 -3.48 30.04 -1.04
CA ILE A 134 -3.88 31.26 -0.35
C ILE A 134 -2.79 32.33 -0.46
N VAL A 135 -1.53 31.97 -0.20
CA VAL A 135 -0.40 32.91 -0.31
C VAL A 135 -0.27 33.43 -1.74
N SER A 136 -0.32 32.55 -2.73
CA SER A 136 -0.23 32.93 -4.15
C SER A 136 -1.37 33.87 -4.59
N GLN A 137 -2.60 33.65 -4.13
CA GLN A 137 -3.72 34.55 -4.41
C GLN A 137 -3.56 35.93 -3.77
N ASN A 138 -3.01 35.98 -2.55
CA ASN A 138 -2.73 37.24 -1.85
C ASN A 138 -1.62 38.03 -2.55
N GLU A 139 -0.51 37.38 -2.93
CA GLU A 139 0.58 38.00 -3.69
C GLU A 139 0.10 38.53 -5.05
N LEU A 140 -0.74 37.76 -5.76
CA LEU A 140 -1.33 38.20 -7.02
C LEU A 140 -2.22 39.43 -6.84
N SER A 141 -3.00 39.47 -5.75
CA SER A 141 -3.86 40.60 -5.41
C SER A 141 -3.05 41.85 -5.05
N GLU A 142 -1.94 41.71 -4.34
CA GLU A 142 -1.03 42.83 -4.06
C GLU A 142 -0.37 43.38 -5.32
N LEU A 143 0.08 42.50 -6.22
CA LEU A 143 0.65 42.90 -7.52
C LEU A 143 -0.36 43.64 -8.40
N LEU A 144 -1.63 43.22 -8.38
CA LEU A 144 -2.71 43.85 -9.14
C LEU A 144 -3.18 45.18 -8.52
N ASN A 145 -3.07 45.35 -7.21
CA ASN A 145 -3.41 46.61 -6.51
C ASN A 145 -2.29 47.68 -6.59
N LEU A 146 -1.12 47.33 -7.13
CA LEU A 146 0.01 48.23 -7.35
C LEU A 146 0.04 48.85 -8.77
N GLY A 147 -0.98 48.61 -9.60
CA GLY A 147 -1.18 49.23 -10.92
C GLY A 147 -2.27 50.30 -10.90
#